data_AF-A0A6S6XPM5-F1
#
_entry.id   AF-A0A6S6XPM5-F1
#
_cell.length_a   1.000
_cell.length_b   1.000
_cell.length_c   1.000
_cell.angle_alpha   90.00
_cell.angle_beta   90.00
_cell.angle_gamma   90.00
#
_symmetry.space_group_name_H-M   'P 1'
#
loop_
_entity.id
_entity.type
_entity.pdbx_description
1 polymer ?
#
loop_
_entity_poly.entity_id
_entity_poly.type
_entity_poly.pdbx_seq_one_letter_code
_entity_poly.pdbx_strand_id
1 'polypeptide(L)'
;MKCPVCGADLTDLWRVGNFVRINNSLNHDKIYGGQFGVITKITDNNYYYITVYNKRSGRYWLCGFEHDEFVVLEENIEEFYNAYQHWREG
;
A
#
# COMPACT_ATOMS: atom_id res chain seq x y z
N MET A 1 1.37 2.69 18.38
CA MET A 1 2.77 3.19 18.60
C MET A 1 3.11 4.06 17.41
N LYS A 2 3.49 5.34 17.54
CA LYS A 2 3.68 6.21 16.35
C LYS A 2 5.08 6.10 15.73
N CYS A 3 5.17 6.13 14.40
CA CYS A 3 6.42 6.18 13.65
C CYS A 3 7.18 7.47 13.99
N PRO A 4 8.44 7.40 14.44
CA PRO A 4 9.20 8.60 14.83
C PRO A 4 9.63 9.48 13.65
N VAL A 5 9.50 8.99 12.41
CA VAL A 5 9.90 9.72 11.20
C VAL A 5 8.73 10.45 10.54
N CYS A 6 7.53 9.85 10.53
CA CYS A 6 6.37 10.40 9.84
C CYS A 6 5.10 10.54 10.71
N GLY A 7 5.15 10.20 12.00
CA GLY A 7 4.02 10.39 12.92
C GLY A 7 2.84 9.42 12.76
N ALA A 8 2.85 8.55 11.74
CA ALA A 8 1.79 7.57 11.49
C ALA A 8 1.66 6.57 12.65
N ASP A 9 0.43 6.22 13.05
CA ASP A 9 0.21 5.25 14.12
C ASP A 9 0.43 3.80 13.61
N LEU A 10 1.45 3.12 14.13
CA LEU A 10 1.87 1.76 13.74
C LEU A 10 0.99 0.66 14.35
N THR A 11 0.09 1.02 15.26
CA THR A 11 -1.01 0.12 15.69
C THR A 11 -2.24 0.23 14.80
N ASP A 12 -2.22 1.17 13.86
CA ASP A 12 -3.28 1.39 12.92
C ASP A 12 -3.15 0.38 11.76
N LEU A 13 -4.30 -0.10 11.28
CA LEU A 13 -4.37 -0.96 10.08
C LEU A 13 -3.73 -0.27 8.86
N TRP A 14 -3.47 1.02 8.93
CA TRP A 14 -3.06 1.87 7.83
C TRP A 14 -1.61 2.31 8.05
N ARG A 15 -0.66 1.40 7.81
CA ARG A 15 0.79 1.65 7.93
C ARG A 15 1.55 1.42 6.61
N VAL A 16 2.69 2.07 6.46
CA VAL A 16 3.61 1.85 5.34
C VAL A 16 4.02 0.38 5.28
N GLY A 17 4.10 -0.15 4.06
CA GLY A 17 4.38 -1.56 3.79
C GLY A 17 3.15 -2.46 3.76
N ASN A 18 1.97 -1.98 4.18
CA ASN A 18 0.76 -2.78 4.10
C ASN A 18 0.31 -2.98 2.65
N PHE A 19 -0.12 -4.20 2.37
CA PHE A 19 -0.77 -4.54 1.12
C PHE A 19 -2.19 -4.00 1.09
N VAL A 20 -2.56 -3.53 -0.09
CA VAL A 20 -3.88 -3.00 -0.35
C VAL A 20 -4.42 -3.55 -1.64
N ARG A 21 -5.75 -3.57 -1.75
CA ARG A 21 -6.46 -3.75 -3.00
C ARG A 21 -7.21 -2.46 -3.34
N ILE A 22 -6.90 -1.90 -4.49
CA ILE A 22 -7.57 -0.70 -5.01
C ILE A 22 -9.01 -1.07 -5.42
N ASN A 23 -9.97 -0.23 -5.05
CA ASN A 23 -11.38 -0.46 -5.37
C ASN A 23 -11.61 -0.44 -6.89
N ASN A 24 -12.58 -1.21 -7.37
CA ASN A 24 -12.92 -1.22 -8.81
C ASN A 24 -13.55 0.10 -9.26
N SER A 25 -14.21 0.79 -8.35
CA SER A 25 -14.91 2.05 -8.60
C SER A 25 -14.07 3.20 -8.07
N LEU A 26 -13.24 3.78 -8.94
CA LEU A 26 -12.50 5.01 -8.65
C LEU A 26 -13.07 6.19 -9.44
N ASN A 27 -13.06 7.36 -8.83
CA ASN A 27 -13.43 8.61 -9.48
C ASN A 27 -12.30 9.17 -10.37
N HIS A 28 -11.05 8.73 -10.13
CA HIS A 28 -9.87 9.03 -10.95
C HIS A 28 -9.06 7.75 -11.22
N ASP A 29 -8.06 7.84 -12.10
CA ASP A 29 -7.07 6.78 -12.35
C ASP A 29 -7.61 5.34 -12.41
N LYS A 30 -8.75 5.16 -13.09
CA LYS A 30 -9.49 3.88 -13.21
C LYS A 30 -8.64 2.69 -13.67
N ILE A 31 -7.47 2.96 -14.26
CA ILE A 31 -6.50 1.93 -14.66
C ILE A 31 -5.98 1.11 -13.46
N TYR A 32 -6.02 1.66 -12.25
CA TYR A 32 -5.57 0.98 -11.03
C TYR A 32 -6.66 0.14 -10.36
N GLY A 33 -7.91 0.25 -10.81
CA GLY A 33 -9.04 -0.44 -10.19
C GLY A 33 -8.84 -1.96 -10.13
N GLY A 34 -9.07 -2.53 -8.95
CA GLY A 34 -8.94 -3.96 -8.67
C GLY A 34 -7.49 -4.46 -8.55
N GLN A 35 -6.49 -3.59 -8.71
CA GLN A 35 -5.08 -3.98 -8.60
C GLN A 35 -4.62 -4.04 -7.14
N PHE A 36 -3.58 -4.84 -6.91
CA PHE A 36 -2.85 -4.86 -5.65
C PHE A 36 -1.78 -3.77 -5.63
N GLY A 37 -1.57 -3.21 -4.45
CA GLY A 37 -0.53 -2.21 -4.21
C GLY A 37 0.05 -2.30 -2.81
N VAL A 38 1.04 -1.47 -2.54
CA VAL A 38 1.68 -1.35 -1.22
C VAL A 38 1.71 0.12 -0.81
N ILE A 39 1.26 0.42 0.41
CA ILE A 39 1.33 1.78 0.97
C ILE A 39 2.81 2.13 1.15
N THR A 40 3.25 3.22 0.54
CA THR A 40 4.65 3.69 0.62
C THR A 40 4.81 4.98 1.40
N LYS A 41 3.75 5.79 1.47
CA LYS A 41 3.73 7.01 2.29
C LYS A 41 2.30 7.33 2.71
N ILE A 42 2.17 7.87 3.92
CA ILE A 42 0.93 8.37 4.50
C ILE A 42 1.16 9.85 4.82
N THR A 43 0.17 10.68 4.54
CA THR A 43 0.19 12.10 4.88
C THR A 43 -0.82 12.41 5.97
N ASP A 44 -0.67 13.58 6.60
CA ASP A 44 -1.45 13.98 7.79
C ASP A 44 -2.98 14.07 7.55
N ASN A 45 -3.42 14.10 6.28
CA ASN A 45 -4.83 14.19 5.90
C ASN A 45 -5.43 12.84 5.46
N ASN A 46 -4.87 11.71 5.91
CA ASN A 46 -5.29 10.36 5.47
C ASN A 46 -5.26 10.21 3.95
N TYR A 47 -4.31 10.86 3.29
CA TYR A 47 -4.02 10.65 1.88
C TYR A 47 -2.82 9.71 1.75
N TYR A 48 -3.00 8.64 0.96
CA TYR A 48 -2.10 7.50 0.90
C TYR A 48 -1.42 7.43 -0.45
N TYR A 49 -0.11 7.36 -0.46
CA TYR A 49 0.64 7.02 -1.66
C TYR A 49 0.88 5.52 -1.71
N ILE A 50 0.35 4.91 -2.75
CA ILE A 50 0.40 3.47 -2.96
C ILE A 50 1.17 3.21 -4.25
N THR A 51 2.16 2.32 -4.16
CA THR A 51 2.85 1.80 -5.33
C THR A 51 2.00 0.72 -5.97
N VAL A 52 1.54 0.97 -7.20
CA VAL A 52 0.67 0.07 -7.98
C VAL A 52 1.27 -0.12 -9.38
N TYR A 53 1.02 -1.27 -10.00
CA TYR A 53 1.46 -1.50 -11.37
C TYR A 53 0.63 -0.68 -12.38
N ASN A 54 1.27 0.21 -13.11
CA ASN A 54 0.63 0.94 -14.19
C ASN A 54 0.74 0.12 -15.49
N LYS A 55 -0.37 -0.50 -15.89
CA LYS A 55 -0.47 -1.33 -17.10
C LYS A 55 -0.20 -0.57 -18.40
N ARG A 56 -0.45 0.74 -18.45
CA ARG A 56 -0.23 1.57 -19.64
C ARG A 56 1.27 1.82 -19.86
N SER A 57 2.02 2.08 -18.79
CA SER A 57 3.46 2.36 -18.87
C SER A 57 4.35 1.14 -18.57
N GLY A 58 3.77 -0.02 -18.24
CA GLY A 58 4.51 -1.25 -17.98
C GLY A 58 5.46 -1.17 -16.78
N ARG A 59 5.12 -0.37 -15.76
CA ARG A 59 5.99 -0.13 -14.59
C ARG A 59 5.18 0.14 -13.34
N TYR A 60 5.82 -0.06 -12.18
CA TYR A 60 5.27 0.41 -10.92
C TYR A 60 5.32 1.93 -10.84
N TRP A 61 4.25 2.51 -10.32
CA TRP A 61 4.11 3.95 -10.16
C TRP A 61 3.49 4.29 -8.82
N LEU A 62 3.90 5.42 -8.27
CA LEU A 62 3.41 5.94 -7.01
C LEU A 62 2.15 6.78 -7.28
N CYS A 63 1.02 6.38 -6.72
CA CYS A 63 -0.27 7.05 -6.95
C CYS A 63 -0.92 7.38 -5.62
N GLY A 64 -1.58 8.53 -5.55
CA GLY A 64 -2.27 8.96 -4.35
C GLY A 64 -3.73 8.47 -4.36
N PHE A 65 -4.22 8.07 -3.19
CA PHE A 65 -5.56 7.57 -2.96
C PHE A 65 -6.12 8.09 -1.64
N GLU A 66 -7.41 8.31 -1.60
CA GLU A 66 -8.18 8.51 -0.37
C GLU A 66 -8.45 7.18 0.34
N HIS A 67 -8.75 7.26 1.63
CA HIS A 67 -8.93 6.09 2.49
C HIS A 67 -10.01 5.11 1.99
N ASP A 68 -11.09 5.61 1.40
CA ASP A 68 -12.23 4.83 0.92
C ASP A 68 -12.03 4.29 -0.51
N GLU A 69 -10.90 4.58 -1.15
CA GLU A 69 -10.59 4.13 -2.50
C GLU A 69 -9.85 2.78 -2.55
N PHE A 70 -9.52 2.20 -1.39
CA PHE A 70 -8.87 0.91 -1.29
C PHE A 70 -9.19 0.19 0.02
N VAL A 71 -8.84 -1.10 0.08
CA VAL A 71 -8.97 -1.95 1.26
C VAL A 71 -7.60 -2.46 1.65
N VAL A 72 -7.25 -2.38 2.94
CA VAL A 72 -6.03 -2.99 3.48
C VAL A 72 -6.24 -4.49 3.69
N LEU A 73 -5.23 -5.29 3.33
CA LEU A 73 -5.29 -6.76 3.38
C LEU A 73 -4.71 -7.36 4.67
N GLU A 74 -4.47 -6.56 5.70
CA GLU A 74 -3.87 -6.95 6.99
C GLU A 74 -2.49 -7.64 6.90
N GLU A 75 -1.83 -7.58 5.74
CA GLU A 75 -0.51 -8.15 5.51
C GLU A 75 0.52 -7.04 5.25
N ASN A 76 1.75 -7.20 5.75
CA ASN A 76 2.84 -6.25 5.53
C ASN A 76 4.02 -6.87 4.77
N ILE A 77 4.63 -6.08 3.89
CA ILE A 77 5.77 -6.50 3.06
C ILE A 77 6.97 -6.96 3.88
N GLU A 78 7.18 -6.42 5.08
CA GLU A 78 8.25 -6.85 5.98
C GLU A 78 8.05 -8.30 6.44
N GLU A 79 6.82 -8.67 6.79
CA GLU A 79 6.47 -10.03 7.22
C GLU A 79 6.67 -11.04 6.09
N PHE A 80 6.25 -10.69 4.87
CA PHE A 80 6.50 -11.52 3.69
C PHE A 80 7.97 -11.63 3.33
N TYR A 81 8.73 -10.54 3.43
CA TYR A 81 10.16 -10.57 3.17
C TYR A 81 10.87 -11.51 4.15
N ASN A 82 10.52 -11.45 5.43
CA ASN A 82 11.05 -12.34 6.46
C ASN A 82 10.68 -13.82 6.18
N ALA A 83 9.42 -14.08 5.83
CA ALA A 83 8.98 -15.43 5.43
C ALA A 83 9.76 -15.94 4.21
N TYR A 84 10.01 -15.09 3.22
CA TYR A 84 10.80 -15.42 2.04
C TYR A 84 12.27 -15.72 2.39
N GLN A 85 12.90 -14.93 3.27
CA GLN A 85 14.27 -15.21 3.71
C GLN A 85 14.37 -16.60 4.35
N HIS A 86 13.44 -16.93 5.26
CA HIS A 86 13.38 -18.25 5.89
C HIS A 86 13.17 -19.38 4.90
N TRP A 87 12.28 -19.19 3.92
CA TRP A 87 12.04 -20.20 2.89
C TRP A 87 13.26 -20.43 2.00
N ARG A 88 13.98 -19.37 1.62
CA ARG A 88 15.16 -19.47 0.74
C ARG A 88 16.34 -20.18 1.42
N GLU A 89 16.41 -20.13 2.74
CA GLU A 89 17.49 -20.72 3.55
C GLU A 89 17.23 -22.18 3.96
N GLY A 90 16.00 -22.68 3.81
CA GLY A 90 15.60 -24.07 4.08
C GLY A 90 15.56 -24.95 2.84
#